data_AF-A0A958E9F8-F1
#
_entry.id   AF-A0A958E9F8-F1
#
_cell.length_a   1.000
_cell.length_b   1.000
_cell.length_c   1.000
_cell.angle_alpha   90.00
_cell.angle_beta   90.00
_cell.angle_gamma   90.00
#
_symmetry.space_group_name_H-M   'P 1'
#
loop_
_entity.id
_entity.type
_entity.pdbx_description
1 polymer ?
#
loop_
_entity_poly.entity_id
_entity_poly.type
_entity_poly.pdbx_seq_one_letter_code
_entity_poly.pdbx_strand_id
1 'polypeptide(L)'
;MTRSNSPNRELPALFREGVVISLITLNTLVLFLDEFPEIHRLTRGYLFWVDYACIIFFILEALMKIRCSGFPDYWGNLWNRFDFVVVLSSMPTLMMPFLTGSEEDLRAFSIVLVLRMGRLLRFFRLLRFIPHAERILGGVIRALKASVGVLVILFILNLAFAMVATILFAKTAPEYFGNPLISLYSLFKVFTIEGWFEIPDTLARRDIDPGMIFLLRAFFVVAVTVGGLLGLSMANAVFVDEMTADNTDLVEEKIDSLRQDLHRLGEQSSGEREDTLRELIGRMERLEDLLQEMRSNGKQS
;
A
#
# COMPACT_ATOMS: atom_id res chain seq x y z
N MET A 1 18.07 -35.32 -10.63
CA MET A 1 19.35 -35.00 -11.29
C MET A 1 19.19 -33.62 -11.90
N THR A 2 19.84 -32.52 -11.54
CA THR A 2 21.02 -32.23 -10.73
C THR A 2 20.76 -30.90 -10.01
N ARG A 3 20.66 -30.88 -8.67
CA ARG A 3 20.78 -29.65 -7.89
C ARG A 3 22.22 -29.17 -8.09
N SER A 4 22.40 -28.16 -8.94
CA SER A 4 23.66 -27.46 -9.10
C SER A 4 23.96 -26.80 -7.75
N ASN A 5 24.91 -27.39 -7.02
CA ASN A 5 25.49 -26.83 -5.82
C ASN A 5 26.37 -25.65 -6.27
N SER A 6 25.77 -24.49 -6.51
CA SER A 6 26.53 -23.26 -6.63
C SER A 6 27.23 -23.01 -5.29
N PRO A 7 28.54 -22.75 -5.27
CA PRO A 7 29.24 -22.46 -4.03
C PRO A 7 28.54 -21.26 -3.38
N ASN A 8 28.11 -21.41 -2.13
CA ASN A 8 27.70 -20.31 -1.26
C ASN A 8 28.89 -19.33 -1.16
N ARG A 9 29.02 -18.43 -2.14
CA ARG A 9 29.93 -17.30 -2.06
C ARG A 9 29.30 -16.33 -1.08
N GLU A 10 29.72 -16.46 0.18
CA GLU A 10 29.33 -15.57 1.25
C GLU A 10 29.55 -14.12 0.81
N LEU A 11 28.55 -13.27 1.04
CA LEU A 11 28.66 -11.84 0.77
C LEU A 11 29.84 -11.30 1.59
N PRO A 12 30.72 -10.48 0.99
CA PRO A 12 31.81 -9.84 1.72
C PRO A 12 31.27 -9.10 2.95
N ALA A 13 32.06 -9.03 4.04
CA ALA A 13 31.62 -8.44 5.31
C ALA A 13 31.08 -7.00 5.18
N LEU A 14 31.55 -6.25 4.17
CA LEU A 14 31.07 -4.92 3.81
C LEU A 14 29.61 -4.87 3.34
N PHE A 15 29.05 -5.98 2.84
CA PHE A 15 27.67 -6.08 2.36
C PHE A 15 26.75 -6.82 3.34
N ARG A 16 27.17 -6.96 4.61
CA ARG A 16 26.31 -7.51 5.65
C ARG A 16 25.09 -6.61 5.85
N GLU A 17 23.94 -7.21 6.14
CA GLU A 17 22.66 -6.52 6.25
C GLU A 17 22.71 -5.32 7.21
N GLY A 18 23.40 -5.44 8.35
CA GLY A 18 23.56 -4.32 9.29
C GLY A 18 24.25 -3.09 8.67
N VAL A 19 25.28 -3.28 7.86
CA VAL A 19 26.01 -2.18 7.20
C VAL A 19 25.13 -1.52 6.13
N VAL A 20 24.43 -2.34 5.34
CA VAL A 20 23.47 -1.86 4.33
C VAL A 20 22.38 -1.03 4.98
N ILE A 21 21.81 -1.53 6.07
CA ILE A 21 20.76 -0.87 6.86
C ILE A 21 21.27 0.46 7.44
N SER A 22 22.48 0.50 8.02
CA SER A 22 23.09 1.76 8.49
C SER A 22 23.29 2.76 7.36
N LEU A 23 23.72 2.32 6.18
CA LEU A 23 23.90 3.18 5.01
C LEU A 23 22.57 3.69 4.46
N ILE A 24 21.50 2.88 4.49
CA ILE A 24 20.15 3.33 4.13
C ILE A 24 19.69 4.45 5.05
N THR A 25 19.87 4.30 6.37
CA THR A 25 19.52 5.34 7.35
C THR A 25 20.33 6.61 7.14
N LEU A 26 21.66 6.47 6.98
CA LEU A 26 22.53 7.61 6.73
C LEU A 26 22.13 8.34 5.45
N ASN A 27 21.91 7.60 4.35
CA ASN A 27 21.50 8.16 3.07
C ASN A 27 20.16 8.90 3.17
N THR A 28 19.20 8.31 3.89
CA THR A 28 17.89 8.91 4.11
C THR A 28 17.99 10.19 4.94
N LEU A 29 18.82 10.20 5.99
CA LEU A 29 19.07 11.38 6.81
C LEU A 29 19.74 12.50 5.99
N VAL A 30 20.75 12.16 5.18
CA VAL A 30 21.43 13.09 4.28
C VAL A 30 20.44 13.72 3.29
N LEU A 31 19.60 12.91 2.64
CA LEU A 31 18.56 13.38 1.73
C LEU A 31 17.55 14.31 2.42
N PHE A 32 17.14 13.97 3.64
CA PHE A 32 16.19 14.78 4.41
C PHE A 32 16.81 16.13 4.82
N LEU A 33 18.07 16.13 5.27
CA LEU A 33 18.78 17.34 5.66
C LEU A 33 19.10 18.26 4.48
N ASP A 34 19.38 17.70 3.30
CA ASP A 34 19.69 18.46 2.08
C ASP A 34 18.49 19.27 1.57
N GLU A 35 17.25 18.89 1.93
CA GLU A 35 16.04 19.61 1.52
C GLU A 35 15.83 20.92 2.31
N PHE A 36 16.53 21.11 3.44
CA PHE A 36 16.49 22.38 4.18
C PHE A 36 17.41 23.42 3.50
N PRO A 37 16.86 24.58 3.04
CA PRO A 37 17.65 25.57 2.31
C PRO A 37 18.85 26.12 3.10
N GLU A 38 18.70 26.26 4.42
CA GLU A 38 19.77 26.73 5.30
C GLU A 38 20.93 25.73 5.39
N ILE A 39 20.61 24.44 5.52
CA ILE A 39 21.58 23.35 5.62
C ILE A 39 22.28 23.13 4.28
N HIS A 40 21.54 23.16 3.18
CA HIS A 40 22.09 23.06 1.83
C HIS A 40 23.15 24.15 1.58
N ARG A 41 22.86 25.40 2.00
CA ARG A 41 23.80 26.53 1.87
C ARG A 41 25.03 26.39 2.78
N LEU A 42 24.84 25.91 4.01
CA LEU A 42 25.92 25.69 4.97
C LEU A 42 26.89 24.60 4.53
N THR A 43 26.36 23.51 3.97
CA THR A 43 27.14 22.32 3.60
C THR A 43 27.79 22.42 2.23
N ARG A 44 27.52 23.49 1.45
CA ARG A 44 28.14 23.79 0.14
C ARG A 44 28.18 22.60 -0.82
N GLY A 45 27.14 21.76 -0.80
CA GLY A 45 27.07 20.58 -1.66
C GLY A 45 27.89 19.37 -1.20
N TYR A 46 28.43 19.35 0.02
CA TYR A 46 29.07 18.14 0.57
C TYR A 46 28.08 16.98 0.73
N LEU A 47 26.83 17.26 1.12
CA LEU A 47 25.77 16.25 1.24
C LEU A 47 25.47 15.57 -0.09
N PHE A 48 25.58 16.30 -1.21
CA PHE A 48 25.44 15.73 -2.55
C PHE A 48 26.49 14.64 -2.82
N TRP A 49 27.75 14.86 -2.42
CA TRP A 49 28.80 13.86 -2.58
C TRP A 49 28.61 12.63 -1.70
N VAL A 50 28.08 12.83 -0.49
CA VAL A 50 27.72 11.70 0.40
C VAL A 50 26.58 10.88 -0.20
N ASP A 51 25.52 11.52 -0.70
CA ASP A 51 24.44 10.83 -1.42
C ASP A 51 24.97 10.08 -2.64
N TYR A 52 25.82 10.74 -3.44
CA TYR A 52 26.46 10.14 -4.62
C TYR A 52 27.26 8.88 -4.27
N ALA A 53 28.05 8.91 -3.19
CA ALA A 53 28.78 7.76 -2.70
C ALA A 53 27.86 6.62 -2.24
N CYS A 54 26.76 6.94 -1.55
CA CYS A 54 25.76 5.96 -1.15
C CYS A 54 25.12 5.27 -2.37
N ILE A 55 24.76 6.03 -3.42
CA ILE A 55 24.19 5.45 -4.65
C ILE A 55 25.17 4.44 -5.27
N ILE A 56 26.45 4.79 -5.39
CA ILE A 56 27.49 3.89 -5.91
C ILE A 56 27.58 2.62 -5.05
N PHE A 57 27.58 2.76 -3.73
CA PHE A 57 27.58 1.61 -2.83
C PHE A 57 26.39 0.69 -3.08
N PHE A 58 25.18 1.23 -3.22
CA PHE A 58 23.97 0.44 -3.48
C PHE A 58 23.97 -0.25 -4.85
N ILE A 59 24.58 0.37 -5.87
CA ILE A 59 24.80 -0.29 -7.17
C ILE A 59 25.73 -1.50 -7.01
N LEU A 60 26.84 -1.31 -6.30
CA LEU A 60 27.79 -2.39 -6.05
C LEU A 60 27.17 -3.52 -5.21
N GLU A 61 26.39 -3.18 -4.19
CA GLU A 61 25.63 -4.15 -3.40
C GLU A 61 24.68 -4.98 -4.28
N ALA A 62 23.88 -4.30 -5.13
CA ALA A 62 22.95 -4.99 -6.03
C ALA A 62 23.69 -5.92 -7.01
N LEU A 63 24.78 -5.45 -7.62
CA LEU A 63 25.59 -6.25 -8.54
C LEU A 63 26.21 -7.47 -7.84
N MET A 64 26.72 -7.29 -6.62
CA MET A 64 27.31 -8.37 -5.82
C MET A 64 26.26 -9.40 -5.42
N LYS A 65 25.06 -8.98 -4.98
CA LYS A 65 23.95 -9.88 -4.67
C LYS A 65 23.51 -10.70 -5.89
N ILE A 66 23.39 -10.06 -7.07
CA ILE A 66 23.08 -10.77 -8.32
C ILE A 66 24.16 -11.81 -8.64
N ARG A 67 25.43 -11.48 -8.38
CA ARG A 67 26.56 -12.37 -8.69
C ARG A 67 26.71 -13.54 -7.72
N CYS A 68 26.39 -13.36 -6.45
CA CYS A 68 26.48 -14.39 -5.41
C CYS A 68 25.25 -15.31 -5.37
N SER A 69 24.04 -14.75 -5.39
CA SER A 69 22.79 -15.52 -5.31
C SER A 69 22.34 -16.10 -6.66
N GLY A 70 22.82 -15.53 -7.77
CA GLY A 70 22.32 -15.86 -9.10
C GLY A 70 21.04 -15.11 -9.45
N PHE A 71 20.79 -14.97 -10.75
CA PHE A 71 19.66 -14.22 -11.29
C PHE A 71 18.27 -14.70 -10.80
N PRO A 72 17.95 -16.02 -10.79
CA PRO A 72 16.61 -16.47 -10.40
C PRO A 72 16.33 -16.25 -8.91
N ASP A 73 17.29 -16.49 -8.03
CA ASP A 73 17.10 -16.30 -6.58
C ASP A 73 17.05 -14.82 -6.20
N TYR A 74 17.86 -13.97 -6.85
CA TYR A 74 17.79 -12.52 -6.67
C TYR A 74 16.42 -11.99 -7.06
N TRP A 75 15.91 -12.41 -8.21
CA TRP A 75 14.57 -12.03 -8.65
C TRP A 75 13.48 -12.80 -7.92
N GLY A 76 13.75 -13.79 -7.06
CA GLY A 76 12.73 -14.43 -6.22
C GLY A 76 12.34 -13.57 -5.02
N ASN A 77 13.26 -12.76 -4.52
CA ASN A 77 13.11 -11.99 -3.29
C ASN A 77 12.52 -10.58 -3.56
N LEU A 78 11.43 -10.22 -2.87
CA LEU A 78 10.72 -8.96 -3.07
C LEU A 78 11.59 -7.74 -2.73
N TRP A 79 12.39 -7.81 -1.67
CA TRP A 79 13.30 -6.72 -1.27
C TRP A 79 14.42 -6.50 -2.27
N ASN A 80 14.96 -7.57 -2.85
CA ASN A 80 15.98 -7.44 -3.88
C ASN A 80 15.42 -6.78 -5.14
N ARG A 81 14.21 -7.16 -5.59
CA ARG A 81 13.51 -6.48 -6.69
C ARG A 81 13.27 -5.01 -6.38
N PHE A 82 12.80 -4.71 -5.18
CA PHE A 82 12.55 -3.34 -4.74
C PHE A 82 13.84 -2.51 -4.72
N ASP A 83 14.91 -3.02 -4.11
CA ASP A 83 16.23 -2.36 -4.07
C ASP A 83 16.75 -2.08 -5.48
N PHE A 84 16.58 -3.03 -6.42
CA PHE A 84 16.94 -2.86 -7.83
C PHE A 84 16.17 -1.73 -8.51
N VAL A 85 14.84 -1.64 -8.30
CA VAL A 85 14.02 -0.54 -8.84
C VAL A 85 14.48 0.82 -8.30
N VAL A 86 14.81 0.89 -7.01
CA VAL A 86 15.33 2.13 -6.40
C VAL A 86 16.72 2.48 -6.92
N VAL A 87 17.59 1.49 -7.17
CA VAL A 87 18.89 1.73 -7.83
C VAL A 87 18.66 2.29 -9.24
N LEU A 88 17.73 1.71 -10.00
CA LEU A 88 17.42 2.16 -11.36
C LEU A 88 16.85 3.58 -11.37
N SER A 89 15.98 3.93 -10.43
CA SER A 89 15.45 5.31 -10.30
C SER A 89 16.52 6.33 -9.90
N SER A 90 17.67 5.86 -9.39
CA SER A 90 18.79 6.70 -8.92
C SER A 90 19.86 6.96 -9.98
N MET A 91 19.85 6.22 -11.09
CA MET A 91 20.77 6.41 -12.22
C MET A 91 20.79 7.84 -12.79
N PRO A 92 19.66 8.54 -12.97
CA PRO A 92 19.66 9.93 -13.46
C PRO A 92 20.47 10.87 -12.56
N THR A 93 20.49 10.64 -11.25
CA THR A 93 21.30 11.43 -10.30
C THR A 93 22.79 11.26 -10.57
N LEU A 94 23.23 10.06 -10.96
CA LEU A 94 24.64 9.82 -11.32
C LEU A 94 25.03 10.51 -12.64
N MET A 95 24.07 10.72 -13.54
CA MET A 95 24.31 11.37 -14.82
C MET A 95 24.34 12.91 -14.70
N MET A 96 23.83 13.50 -13.61
CA MET A 96 23.77 14.96 -13.44
C MET A 96 25.11 15.69 -13.64
N PRO A 97 26.24 15.26 -13.03
CA PRO A 97 27.53 15.93 -13.21
C PRO A 97 28.05 15.89 -14.65
N PHE A 98 27.59 14.91 -15.45
CA PHE A 98 28.00 14.73 -16.85
C PHE A 98 27.08 15.46 -17.84
N LEU A 99 25.84 15.76 -17.43
CA LEU A 99 24.83 16.43 -18.25
C LEU A 99 24.89 17.97 -18.17
N THR A 100 25.61 18.53 -17.20
CA THR A 100 25.77 19.99 -17.02
C THR A 100 26.67 20.68 -18.07
N GLY A 101 27.06 19.99 -19.14
CA GLY A 101 27.96 20.51 -20.19
C GLY A 101 27.30 20.94 -21.51
N SER A 102 26.00 20.72 -21.71
CA SER A 102 25.32 21.02 -22.98
C SER A 102 23.94 21.60 -22.76
N GLU A 103 23.80 22.92 -22.93
CA GLU A 103 22.57 23.69 -22.73
C GLU A 103 21.44 23.38 -23.75
N GLU A 104 21.64 22.47 -24.71
CA GLU A 104 20.70 22.24 -25.83
C GLU A 104 19.58 21.20 -25.56
N ASP A 105 19.63 20.41 -24.48
CA ASP A 105 18.69 19.30 -24.24
C ASP A 105 17.44 19.65 -23.38
N LEU A 106 16.88 20.84 -23.57
CA LEU A 106 15.72 21.37 -22.83
C LEU A 106 14.45 20.48 -22.88
N ARG A 107 14.35 19.51 -23.80
CA ARG A 107 13.25 18.53 -23.86
C ARG A 107 13.52 17.24 -23.08
N ALA A 108 14.77 16.90 -22.80
CA ALA A 108 15.11 15.80 -21.88
C ALA A 108 14.83 16.16 -20.41
N PHE A 109 14.69 17.46 -20.11
CA PHE A 109 14.47 17.96 -18.74
C PHE A 109 13.16 17.50 -18.11
N SER A 110 12.06 17.28 -18.83
CA SER A 110 10.79 16.86 -18.21
C SER A 110 10.88 15.45 -17.64
N ILE A 111 11.47 14.51 -18.39
CA ILE A 111 11.74 13.14 -17.92
C ILE A 111 12.82 13.14 -16.83
N VAL A 112 13.88 13.93 -16.97
CA VAL A 112 14.91 14.06 -15.93
C VAL A 112 14.34 14.66 -14.64
N LEU A 113 13.37 15.57 -14.71
CA LEU A 113 12.68 16.16 -13.55
C LEU A 113 11.80 15.13 -12.83
N VAL A 114 11.03 14.33 -13.58
CA VAL A 114 10.22 13.23 -13.01
C VAL A 114 11.13 12.15 -12.41
N LEU A 115 12.19 11.77 -13.10
CA LEU A 115 13.16 10.80 -12.62
C LEU A 115 13.98 11.33 -11.43
N ARG A 116 14.18 12.65 -11.31
CA ARG A 116 14.75 13.29 -10.11
C ARG A 116 13.86 13.10 -8.89
N MET A 117 12.53 13.07 -9.05
CA MET A 117 11.61 12.69 -7.97
C MET A 117 11.74 11.21 -7.59
N GLY A 118 12.32 10.39 -8.46
CA GLY A 118 12.72 9.00 -8.18
C GLY A 118 13.71 8.85 -7.03
N ARG A 119 14.40 9.92 -6.60
CA ARG A 119 15.19 9.93 -5.36
C ARG A 119 14.33 9.71 -4.11
N LEU A 120 13.05 10.10 -4.15
CA LEU A 120 12.10 9.88 -3.05
C LEU A 120 11.81 8.38 -2.85
N LEU A 121 11.99 7.56 -3.88
CA LEU A 121 11.84 6.11 -3.77
C LEU A 121 12.87 5.50 -2.79
N ARG A 122 13.99 6.19 -2.54
CA ARG A 122 15.01 5.74 -1.58
C ARG A 122 14.52 5.75 -0.14
N PHE A 123 13.60 6.66 0.24
CA PHE A 123 13.01 6.67 1.58
C PHE A 123 12.25 5.37 1.87
N PHE A 124 11.64 4.77 0.85
CA PHE A 124 10.97 3.49 1.00
C PHE A 124 11.93 2.32 1.26
N ARG A 125 13.25 2.47 1.10
CA ARG A 125 14.23 1.47 1.60
C ARG A 125 14.21 1.35 3.11
N LEU A 126 13.73 2.37 3.83
CA LEU A 126 13.48 2.26 5.26
C LEU A 126 12.44 1.19 5.60
N LEU A 127 11.58 0.79 4.66
CA LEU A 127 10.64 -0.33 4.87
C LEU A 127 11.36 -1.64 5.18
N ARG A 128 12.63 -1.80 4.79
CA ARG A 128 13.45 -2.97 5.12
C ARG A 128 13.79 -3.07 6.61
N PHE A 129 13.65 -1.99 7.38
CA PHE A 129 13.75 -2.04 8.85
C PHE A 129 12.55 -2.72 9.50
N ILE A 130 11.40 -2.71 8.83
CA ILE A 130 10.16 -3.22 9.40
C ILE A 130 10.23 -4.76 9.35
N PRO A 131 10.29 -5.44 10.51
CA PRO A 131 10.27 -6.89 10.52
C PRO A 131 8.96 -7.38 9.89
N HIS A 132 9.06 -8.39 9.02
CA HIS A 132 7.91 -8.95 8.31
C HIS A 132 7.13 -7.96 7.43
N ALA A 133 7.75 -6.89 6.92
CA ALA A 133 7.06 -5.94 6.06
C ALA A 133 6.44 -6.58 4.80
N GLU A 134 6.99 -7.67 4.26
CA GLU A 134 6.36 -8.41 3.16
C GLU A 134 4.97 -8.94 3.55
N ARG A 135 4.81 -9.41 4.79
CA ARG A 135 3.53 -9.93 5.30
C ARG A 135 2.53 -8.80 5.48
N ILE A 136 2.99 -7.66 6.00
CA ILE A 136 2.16 -6.46 6.21
C ILE A 136 1.70 -5.92 4.85
N LEU A 137 2.62 -5.70 3.92
CA LEU A 137 2.32 -5.24 2.56
C LEU A 137 1.41 -6.23 1.83
N GLY A 138 1.67 -7.53 1.98
CA GLY A 138 0.80 -8.57 1.46
C GLY A 138 -0.62 -8.50 2.02
N GLY A 139 -0.78 -8.25 3.32
CA GLY A 139 -2.08 -8.03 3.96
C GLY A 139 -2.81 -6.80 3.43
N VAL A 140 -2.11 -5.68 3.30
CA VAL A 140 -2.67 -4.44 2.71
C VAL A 140 -3.12 -4.67 1.27
N ILE A 141 -2.30 -5.36 0.45
CA ILE A 141 -2.65 -5.68 -0.93
C ILE A 141 -3.85 -6.61 -1.01
N ARG A 142 -3.98 -7.59 -0.10
CA ARG A 142 -5.16 -8.47 -0.03
C ARG A 142 -6.42 -7.68 0.32
N ALA A 143 -6.38 -6.87 1.38
CA ALA A 143 -7.50 -6.02 1.77
C ALA A 143 -7.91 -5.04 0.66
N LEU A 144 -6.92 -4.44 -0.02
CA LEU A 144 -7.18 -3.57 -1.17
C LEU A 144 -7.85 -4.34 -2.31
N LYS A 145 -7.35 -5.54 -2.64
CA LYS A 145 -7.94 -6.41 -3.68
C LYS A 145 -9.39 -6.78 -3.35
N ALA A 146 -9.69 -7.14 -2.10
CA ALA A 146 -11.05 -7.40 -1.64
C ALA A 146 -11.96 -6.17 -1.83
N SER A 147 -11.39 -4.97 -1.67
CA SER A 147 -12.12 -3.69 -1.79
C SER A 147 -12.20 -3.12 -3.22
N VAL A 148 -11.52 -3.71 -4.21
CA VAL A 148 -11.48 -3.17 -5.59
C VAL A 148 -12.89 -3.05 -6.18
N GLY A 149 -13.75 -4.05 -5.96
CA GLY A 149 -15.12 -4.04 -6.50
C GLY A 149 -15.93 -2.83 -6.02
N VAL A 150 -15.84 -2.52 -4.73
CA VAL A 150 -16.50 -1.35 -4.12
C VAL A 150 -15.92 -0.06 -4.66
N LEU A 151 -14.59 0.06 -4.74
CA LEU A 151 -13.94 1.24 -5.29
C LEU A 151 -14.37 1.51 -6.74
N VAL A 152 -14.50 0.46 -7.56
CA VAL A 152 -15.00 0.58 -8.95
C VAL A 152 -16.44 1.06 -8.99
N ILE A 153 -17.33 0.52 -8.15
CA ILE A 153 -18.73 0.94 -8.07
C ILE A 153 -18.83 2.41 -7.64
N LEU A 154 -18.09 2.82 -6.62
CA LEU A 154 -18.06 4.22 -6.16
C LEU A 154 -17.48 5.16 -7.22
N PHE A 155 -16.47 4.71 -7.97
CA PHE A 155 -15.92 5.47 -9.08
C PHE A 155 -16.93 5.67 -10.22
N ILE A 156 -17.66 4.62 -10.60
CA ILE A 156 -18.73 4.70 -11.61
C ILE A 156 -19.85 5.63 -11.15
N LEU A 157 -20.25 5.53 -9.87
CA LEU A 157 -21.25 6.40 -9.28
C LEU A 157 -20.81 7.87 -9.32
N ASN A 158 -19.56 8.15 -8.92
CA ASN A 158 -18.99 9.48 -8.98
C ASN A 158 -18.97 10.02 -10.43
N LEU A 159 -18.58 9.19 -11.41
CA LEU A 159 -18.61 9.55 -12.82
C LEU A 159 -20.04 9.91 -13.30
N ALA A 160 -21.05 9.13 -12.89
CA ALA A 160 -22.44 9.40 -13.23
C ALA A 160 -22.91 10.75 -12.67
N PHE A 161 -22.67 11.01 -11.38
CA PHE A 161 -23.00 12.30 -10.78
C PHE A 161 -22.21 13.46 -11.39
N ALA A 162 -20.93 13.27 -11.73
CA ALA A 162 -20.10 14.28 -12.38
C ALA A 162 -20.66 14.68 -13.76
N MET A 163 -21.16 13.71 -14.53
CA MET A 163 -21.84 13.98 -15.79
C MET A 163 -23.12 14.79 -15.58
N VAL A 164 -23.96 14.42 -14.60
CA VAL A 164 -25.17 15.18 -14.26
C VAL A 164 -24.82 16.60 -13.82
N ALA A 165 -23.83 16.76 -12.94
CA ALA A 165 -23.39 18.07 -12.45
C ALA A 165 -22.87 18.97 -13.59
N THR A 166 -22.12 18.40 -14.54
CA THR A 166 -21.65 19.12 -15.73
C THR A 166 -22.85 19.62 -16.55
N ILE A 167 -23.83 18.75 -16.81
CA ILE A 167 -25.01 19.11 -17.62
C ILE A 167 -25.83 20.21 -16.94
N LEU A 168 -26.01 20.13 -15.61
CA LEU A 168 -26.86 21.05 -14.86
C LEU A 168 -26.18 22.38 -14.52
N PHE A 169 -24.89 22.35 -14.19
CA PHE A 169 -24.20 23.47 -13.53
C PHE A 169 -23.00 24.02 -14.30
N ALA A 170 -22.62 23.47 -15.47
CA ALA A 170 -21.45 23.97 -16.23
C ALA A 170 -21.53 25.47 -16.58
N LYS A 171 -22.73 25.99 -16.84
CA LYS A 171 -22.93 27.42 -17.16
C LYS A 171 -22.92 28.30 -15.90
N THR A 172 -23.39 27.78 -14.78
CA THR A 172 -23.51 28.51 -13.51
C THR A 172 -22.19 28.55 -12.74
N ALA A 173 -21.45 27.43 -12.72
CA ALA A 173 -20.18 27.28 -12.02
C ALA A 173 -19.16 26.53 -12.90
N PRO A 174 -18.63 27.18 -13.96
CA PRO A 174 -17.66 26.55 -14.85
C PRO A 174 -16.36 26.15 -14.14
N GLU A 175 -15.99 26.85 -13.06
CA GLU A 175 -14.81 26.55 -12.24
C GLU A 175 -14.90 25.19 -11.52
N TYR A 176 -16.11 24.71 -11.21
CA TYR A 176 -16.34 23.44 -10.52
C TYR A 176 -16.94 22.36 -11.42
N PHE A 177 -17.70 22.77 -12.46
CA PHE A 177 -18.47 21.85 -13.30
C PHE A 177 -18.31 22.09 -14.80
N GLY A 178 -17.31 22.85 -15.24
CA GLY A 178 -17.16 23.26 -16.64
C GLY A 178 -16.95 22.10 -17.63
N ASN A 179 -16.38 20.98 -17.16
CA ASN A 179 -16.26 19.75 -17.94
C ASN A 179 -16.32 18.51 -17.02
N PRO A 180 -16.54 17.31 -17.59
CA PRO A 180 -16.70 16.09 -16.79
C PRO A 180 -15.52 15.77 -15.86
N LEU A 181 -14.29 16.10 -16.25
CA LEU A 181 -13.10 15.83 -15.42
C LEU A 181 -13.03 16.77 -14.20
N ILE A 182 -13.33 18.06 -14.40
CA ILE A 182 -13.39 19.03 -13.29
C ILE A 182 -14.56 18.67 -12.35
N SER A 183 -15.72 18.32 -12.90
CA SER A 183 -16.87 17.84 -12.13
C SER A 183 -16.54 16.57 -11.34
N LEU A 184 -15.80 15.63 -11.94
CA LEU A 184 -15.37 14.40 -11.29
C LEU A 184 -14.49 14.68 -10.07
N TYR A 185 -13.55 15.62 -10.18
CA TYR A 185 -12.73 16.06 -9.04
C TYR A 185 -13.57 16.78 -7.97
N SER A 186 -14.46 17.68 -8.37
CA SER A 186 -15.37 18.37 -7.44
C SER A 186 -16.25 17.40 -6.66
N LEU A 187 -16.79 16.38 -7.32
CA LEU A 187 -17.65 15.38 -6.68
C LEU A 187 -16.88 14.31 -5.92
N PHE A 188 -15.65 14.01 -6.32
CA PHE A 188 -14.76 13.16 -5.53
C PHE A 188 -14.56 13.73 -4.11
N LYS A 189 -14.35 15.06 -3.98
CA LYS A 189 -14.26 15.73 -2.67
C LYS A 189 -15.56 15.64 -1.88
N VAL A 190 -16.71 15.72 -2.55
CA VAL A 190 -18.02 15.60 -1.90
C VAL A 190 -18.25 14.19 -1.37
N PHE A 191 -17.79 13.18 -2.11
CA PHE A 191 -17.95 11.76 -1.76
C PHE A 191 -17.12 11.34 -0.55
N THR A 192 -16.04 12.05 -0.21
CA THR A 192 -15.31 11.84 1.05
C THR A 192 -16.03 12.43 2.27
N ILE A 193 -17.21 13.05 2.08
CA ILE A 193 -18.04 13.69 3.11
C ILE A 193 -17.31 14.85 3.80
N GLU A 194 -16.24 15.35 3.20
CA GLU A 194 -15.47 16.48 3.70
C GLU A 194 -15.76 17.72 2.85
N GLY A 195 -16.10 18.84 3.49
CA GLY A 195 -16.30 20.12 2.79
C GLY A 195 -17.42 20.11 1.74
N TRP A 196 -18.36 19.15 1.78
CA TRP A 196 -19.42 19.01 0.77
C TRP A 196 -20.35 20.24 0.68
N PHE A 197 -20.45 21.04 1.73
CA PHE A 197 -21.23 22.27 1.75
C PHE A 197 -20.50 23.47 1.14
N GLU A 198 -19.17 23.41 0.97
CA GLU A 198 -18.34 24.58 0.61
C GLU A 198 -18.66 25.10 -0.78
N ILE A 199 -18.82 24.22 -1.78
CA ILE A 199 -19.12 24.62 -3.16
C ILE A 199 -20.50 25.30 -3.22
N PRO A 200 -21.60 24.68 -2.72
CA PRO A 200 -22.89 25.35 -2.67
C PRO A 200 -22.89 26.67 -1.91
N ASP A 201 -22.21 26.77 -0.76
CA ASP A 201 -22.19 28.00 0.05
C ASP A 201 -21.35 29.11 -0.56
N THR A 202 -20.24 28.76 -1.24
CA THR A 202 -19.44 29.73 -1.97
C THR A 202 -20.23 30.30 -3.15
N LEU A 203 -21.02 29.47 -3.83
CA LEU A 203 -21.90 29.91 -4.91
C LEU A 203 -23.10 30.72 -4.40
N ALA A 204 -23.65 30.37 -3.24
CA ALA A 204 -24.77 31.11 -2.64
C ALA A 204 -24.41 32.55 -2.26
N ARG A 205 -23.12 32.86 -2.07
CA ARG A 205 -22.62 34.22 -1.83
C ARG A 205 -22.47 35.03 -3.12
N ARG A 206 -22.58 34.39 -4.28
CA ARG A 206 -22.62 35.07 -5.59
C ARG A 206 -24.06 35.44 -5.92
N ASP A 207 -24.24 36.47 -6.75
CA ASP A 207 -25.57 36.93 -7.21
C ASP A 207 -26.13 35.96 -8.29
N ILE A 208 -26.34 34.70 -7.87
CA ILE A 208 -26.88 33.61 -8.67
C ILE A 208 -28.36 33.43 -8.29
N ASP A 209 -29.17 33.03 -9.27
CA ASP A 209 -30.59 32.73 -9.06
C ASP A 209 -30.83 31.81 -7.84
N PRO A 210 -31.69 32.21 -6.88
CA PRO A 210 -31.97 31.43 -5.67
C PRO A 210 -32.46 30.00 -5.96
N GLY A 211 -33.20 29.80 -7.06
CA GLY A 211 -33.68 28.47 -7.46
C GLY A 211 -32.53 27.56 -7.92
N MET A 212 -31.55 28.10 -8.64
CA MET A 212 -30.34 27.38 -9.04
C MET A 212 -29.50 26.97 -7.82
N ILE A 213 -29.36 27.86 -6.82
CA ILE A 213 -28.65 27.54 -5.57
C ILE A 213 -29.39 26.47 -4.77
N PHE A 214 -30.72 26.51 -4.72
CA PHE A 214 -31.52 25.46 -4.10
C PHE A 214 -31.30 24.11 -4.80
N LEU A 215 -31.35 24.08 -6.12
CA LEU A 215 -31.10 22.87 -6.92
C LEU A 215 -29.68 22.32 -6.68
N LEU A 216 -28.67 23.19 -6.64
CA LEU A 216 -27.29 22.81 -6.34
C LEU A 216 -27.16 22.18 -4.95
N ARG A 217 -27.74 22.81 -3.92
CA ARG A 217 -27.76 22.25 -2.55
C ARG A 217 -28.47 20.91 -2.50
N ALA A 218 -29.64 20.78 -3.13
CA ALA A 218 -30.38 19.53 -3.19
C ALA A 218 -29.58 18.43 -3.89
N PHE A 219 -28.93 18.73 -5.01
CA PHE A 219 -28.06 17.81 -5.73
C PHE A 219 -26.92 17.31 -4.84
N PHE A 220 -26.24 18.21 -4.11
CA PHE A 220 -25.14 17.84 -3.21
C PHE A 220 -25.62 17.00 -2.03
N VAL A 221 -26.78 17.31 -1.45
CA VAL A 221 -27.38 16.48 -0.40
C VAL A 221 -27.64 15.07 -0.92
N VAL A 222 -28.25 14.92 -2.10
CA VAL A 222 -28.47 13.60 -2.72
C VAL A 222 -27.14 12.90 -3.01
N ALA A 223 -26.14 13.60 -3.54
CA ALA A 223 -24.84 13.03 -3.85
C ALA A 223 -24.11 12.53 -2.58
N VAL A 224 -24.17 13.26 -1.48
CA VAL A 224 -23.59 12.84 -0.19
C VAL A 224 -24.40 11.71 0.45
N THR A 225 -25.73 11.79 0.41
CA THR A 225 -26.58 10.72 0.95
C THR A 225 -26.35 9.44 0.16
N VAL A 226 -26.43 9.47 -1.17
CA VAL A 226 -26.24 8.27 -1.99
C VAL A 226 -24.79 7.83 -1.98
N GLY A 227 -23.84 8.70 -2.33
CA GLY A 227 -22.42 8.36 -2.43
C GLY A 227 -21.77 8.06 -1.08
N GLY A 228 -22.07 8.87 -0.05
CA GLY A 228 -21.51 8.71 1.29
C GLY A 228 -22.07 7.53 2.06
N LEU A 229 -23.41 7.34 2.11
CA LEU A 229 -23.98 6.17 2.78
C LEU A 229 -23.61 4.88 2.06
N LEU A 230 -23.66 4.85 0.71
CA LEU A 230 -23.23 3.66 -0.02
C LEU A 230 -21.73 3.43 0.16
N GLY A 231 -20.90 4.47 0.11
CA GLY A 231 -19.46 4.36 0.34
C GLY A 231 -19.11 3.75 1.70
N LEU A 232 -19.65 4.31 2.79
CA LEU A 232 -19.42 3.77 4.13
C LEU A 232 -20.03 2.37 4.33
N SER A 233 -21.26 2.15 3.85
CA SER A 233 -21.92 0.86 4.05
C SER A 233 -21.25 -0.26 3.26
N MET A 234 -20.80 -0.01 2.04
CA MET A 234 -20.06 -0.98 1.22
C MET A 234 -18.65 -1.22 1.77
N ALA A 235 -17.96 -0.18 2.25
CA ALA A 235 -16.65 -0.35 2.90
C ALA A 235 -16.77 -1.22 4.17
N ASN A 236 -17.79 -0.97 5.01
CA ASN A 236 -18.07 -1.80 6.17
C ASN A 236 -18.43 -3.24 5.77
N ALA A 237 -19.26 -3.41 4.73
CA ALA A 237 -19.63 -4.74 4.24
C ALA A 237 -18.42 -5.54 3.78
N VAL A 238 -17.53 -4.95 2.97
CA VAL A 238 -16.29 -5.63 2.54
C VAL A 238 -15.38 -5.95 3.71
N PHE A 239 -15.29 -5.04 4.69
CA PHE A 239 -14.48 -5.30 5.87
C PHE A 239 -15.03 -6.46 6.70
N VAL A 240 -16.35 -6.55 6.85
CA VAL A 240 -17.03 -7.67 7.51
C VAL A 240 -16.86 -8.97 6.71
N ASP A 241 -17.00 -8.92 5.39
CA ASP A 241 -16.82 -10.08 4.51
C ASP A 241 -15.38 -10.60 4.56
N GLU A 242 -14.37 -9.73 4.56
CA GLU A 242 -12.96 -10.13 4.68
C GLU A 242 -12.67 -10.76 6.06
N MET A 243 -13.21 -10.17 7.15
CA MET A 243 -13.04 -10.72 8.51
C MET A 243 -13.79 -12.04 8.72
N THR A 244 -14.92 -12.24 8.06
CA THR A 244 -15.67 -13.50 8.14
C THR A 244 -15.07 -14.57 7.23
N ALA A 245 -14.55 -14.20 6.06
CA ALA A 245 -13.82 -15.11 5.17
C ALA A 245 -12.57 -15.70 5.85
N ASP A 246 -11.70 -14.86 6.45
CA ASP A 246 -10.47 -15.33 7.12
C ASP A 246 -10.79 -16.31 8.28
N ASN A 247 -11.87 -16.05 9.03
CA ASN A 247 -12.32 -16.93 10.11
C ASN A 247 -12.95 -18.24 9.59
N THR A 248 -13.66 -18.20 8.47
CA THR A 248 -14.34 -19.38 7.91
C THR A 248 -13.33 -20.32 7.25
N ASP A 249 -12.38 -19.78 6.50
CA ASP A 249 -11.32 -20.57 5.86
C ASP A 249 -10.46 -21.31 6.90
N LEU A 250 -10.09 -20.64 8.01
CA LEU A 250 -9.37 -21.25 9.13
C LEU A 250 -10.17 -22.36 9.83
N VAL A 251 -11.49 -22.19 9.93
CA VAL A 251 -12.37 -23.19 10.53
C VAL A 251 -12.55 -24.38 9.60
N GLU A 252 -12.70 -24.15 8.30
CA GLU A 252 -12.81 -25.19 7.28
C GLU A 252 -11.52 -26.03 7.21
N GLU A 253 -10.34 -25.39 7.22
CA GLU A 253 -9.05 -26.07 7.28
C GLU A 253 -8.92 -26.97 8.51
N LYS A 254 -9.34 -26.49 9.69
CA LYS A 254 -9.33 -27.28 10.93
C LYS A 254 -10.34 -28.43 10.90
N ILE A 255 -11.52 -28.23 10.31
CA ILE A 255 -12.52 -29.29 10.15
C ILE A 255 -11.97 -30.39 9.22
N ASP A 256 -11.32 -30.01 8.12
CA ASP A 256 -10.71 -30.96 7.20
C ASP A 256 -9.54 -31.71 7.85
N SER A 257 -8.68 -31.03 8.63
CA SER A 257 -7.62 -31.71 9.39
C SER A 257 -8.20 -32.69 10.41
N LEU A 258 -9.25 -32.30 11.12
CA LEU A 258 -9.95 -33.17 12.08
C LEU A 258 -10.59 -34.38 11.39
N ARG A 259 -11.24 -34.19 10.23
CA ARG A 259 -11.79 -35.29 9.42
C ARG A 259 -10.70 -36.24 8.94
N GLN A 260 -9.54 -35.72 8.56
CA GLN A 260 -8.41 -36.51 8.10
C GLN A 260 -7.81 -37.35 9.23
N ASP A 261 -7.70 -36.78 10.44
CA ASP A 261 -7.27 -37.51 11.64
C ASP A 261 -8.30 -38.57 12.05
N LEU A 262 -9.61 -38.27 11.98
CA LEU A 262 -10.68 -39.25 12.19
C LEU A 262 -10.64 -40.41 11.20
N HIS A 263 -10.31 -40.14 9.94
CA HIS A 263 -10.14 -41.18 8.92
C HIS A 263 -8.91 -42.06 9.17
N ARG A 264 -7.78 -41.46 9.58
CA ARG A 264 -6.58 -42.21 9.99
C ARG A 264 -6.85 -43.11 11.20
N LEU A 265 -7.62 -42.61 12.16
CA LEU A 265 -8.08 -43.39 13.32
C LEU A 265 -9.12 -44.46 12.95
N GLY A 266 -9.80 -44.28 11.81
CA GLY A 266 -10.72 -45.27 11.23
C GLY A 266 -10.03 -46.54 10.72
N GLU A 267 -8.77 -46.42 10.31
CA GLU A 267 -7.92 -47.51 9.80
C GLU A 267 -7.09 -48.20 10.89
N GLN A 268 -7.01 -47.64 12.10
CA GLN A 268 -6.34 -48.27 13.25
C GLN A 268 -7.26 -49.24 14.01
N SER A 269 -6.66 -50.33 14.50
CA SER A 269 -7.33 -51.42 15.23
C SER A 269 -8.23 -50.91 16.36
N SER A 270 -9.38 -51.57 16.53
CA SER A 270 -10.52 -51.15 17.38
C SER A 270 -10.20 -50.81 18.84
N GLY A 271 -9.03 -51.21 19.36
CA GLY A 271 -8.57 -50.89 20.72
C GLY A 271 -7.94 -49.50 20.89
N GLU A 272 -7.10 -49.04 19.94
CA GLU A 272 -6.51 -47.68 20.00
C GLU A 272 -7.56 -46.58 19.77
N ARG A 273 -8.65 -46.93 19.08
CA ARG A 273 -9.74 -46.01 18.73
C ARG A 273 -10.54 -45.56 19.96
N GLU A 274 -10.73 -46.44 20.95
CA GLU A 274 -11.43 -46.09 22.19
C GLU A 274 -10.59 -45.20 23.10
N ASP A 275 -9.29 -45.46 23.23
CA ASP A 275 -8.39 -44.63 24.04
C ASP A 275 -8.22 -43.23 23.44
N THR A 276 -8.10 -43.14 22.12
CA THR A 276 -7.98 -41.85 21.42
C THR A 276 -9.28 -41.06 21.45
N LEU A 277 -10.44 -41.73 21.33
CA LEU A 277 -11.75 -41.08 21.50
C LEU A 277 -11.91 -40.49 22.91
N ARG A 278 -11.46 -41.21 23.95
CA ARG A 278 -11.46 -40.68 25.32
C ARG A 278 -10.55 -39.46 25.47
N GLU A 279 -9.38 -39.47 24.83
CA GLU A 279 -8.47 -38.32 24.86
C GLU A 279 -9.06 -37.10 24.13
N LEU A 280 -9.69 -37.30 22.96
CA LEU A 280 -10.33 -36.24 22.19
C LEU A 280 -11.55 -35.63 22.91
N ILE A 281 -12.39 -36.46 23.54
CA ILE A 281 -13.50 -35.99 24.36
C ILE A 281 -12.98 -35.12 25.52
N GLY A 282 -11.94 -35.56 26.22
CA GLY A 282 -11.34 -34.78 27.31
C GLY A 282 -10.59 -33.51 26.86
N ARG A 283 -10.23 -33.39 25.57
CA ARG A 283 -9.72 -32.14 24.98
C ARG A 283 -10.86 -31.19 24.59
N MET A 284 -11.98 -31.72 24.08
CA MET A 284 -13.16 -30.91 23.79
C MET A 284 -13.76 -30.30 25.05
N GLU A 285 -13.93 -31.08 26.13
CA GLU A 285 -14.46 -30.55 27.40
C GLU A 285 -13.60 -29.41 27.95
N ARG A 286 -12.26 -29.54 27.89
CA ARG A 286 -11.35 -28.46 28.31
C ARG A 286 -11.44 -27.21 27.43
N LEU A 287 -11.70 -27.36 26.13
CA LEU A 287 -11.90 -26.24 25.22
C LEU A 287 -13.26 -25.56 25.46
N GLU A 288 -14.30 -26.33 25.76
CA GLU A 288 -15.60 -25.80 26.14
C GLU A 288 -15.55 -25.00 27.45
N ASP A 289 -14.82 -25.50 28.46
CA ASP A 289 -14.59 -24.77 29.71
C ASP A 289 -13.85 -23.45 29.49
N LEU A 290 -12.77 -23.46 28.69
CA LEU A 290 -12.02 -22.25 28.35
C LEU A 290 -12.87 -21.25 27.55
N LEU A 291 -13.73 -21.73 26.65
CA LEU A 291 -14.66 -20.87 25.92
C LEU A 291 -15.74 -20.30 26.83
N GLN A 292 -16.26 -21.05 27.80
CA GLN A 292 -17.20 -20.53 28.80
C GLN A 292 -16.55 -19.49 29.72
N GLU A 293 -15.31 -19.71 30.14
CA GLU A 293 -14.55 -18.78 30.97
C GLU A 293 -14.22 -17.48 30.22
N MET A 294 -13.83 -17.56 28.95
CA MET A 294 -13.67 -16.36 28.10
C MET A 294 -14.99 -15.63 27.88
N ARG A 295 -16.11 -16.35 27.75
CA ARG A 295 -17.45 -15.76 27.55
C ARG A 295 -18.02 -15.15 28.84
N SER A 296 -17.59 -15.61 30.02
CA SER A 296 -17.97 -15.01 31.30
C SER A 296 -17.14 -13.75 31.60
N ASN A 297 -15.84 -13.78 31.33
CA ASN A 297 -14.95 -12.61 31.46
C ASN A 297 -15.27 -11.51 30.44
N GLY A 298 -15.71 -11.87 29.23
CA GLY A 298 -16.15 -10.91 28.21
C GLY A 298 -17.48 -10.20 28.50
N LYS A 299 -18.22 -10.58 29.56
CA LYS A 299 -19.45 -9.88 29.99
C LYS A 299 -19.23 -8.91 31.16
N GLN A 300 -18.02 -8.82 31.71
CA GLN A 300 -17.66 -7.91 32.81
C GLN A 300 -16.78 -6.72 32.39
N SER A 301 -16.47 -6.58 31.10
CA SER A 301 -15.79 -5.41 30.51
C SER A 301 -16.66 -4.73 29.47
#